data_AF-A0A419EW98-F1
#
_entry.id   AF-A0A419EW98-F1
#
_cell.length_a   1.000
_cell.length_b   1.000
_cell.length_c   1.000
_cell.angle_alpha   90.00
_cell.angle_beta   90.00
_cell.angle_gamma   90.00
#
_symmetry.space_group_name_H-M   'P 1'
#
loop_
_entity.id
_entity.type
_entity.pdbx_description
1 polymer ?
#
loop_
_entity_poly.entity_id
_entity_poly.type
_entity_poly.pdbx_seq_one_letter_code
_entity_poly.pdbx_strand_id
1 'polypeptide(L)'
;MDKKHKTDVLTFEKLNLIPAYVDIEVILEDLMYMDEHIKTTVPAEERLRILASGVYRRRFFDCGEECMEMARIFLRLKALYRLDSVGKMYSFINTYKLYILEKQHVGEQHL
;
A
#
# COMPACT_ATOMS: atom_id res chain seq x y z
N MET A 1 1.53 -18.15 17.09
CA MET A 1 1.66 -17.06 16.09
C MET A 1 2.17 -15.81 16.80
N ASP A 2 3.33 -15.30 16.37
CA ASP A 2 3.93 -14.11 16.98
C ASP A 2 3.09 -12.85 16.73
N LYS A 3 3.15 -11.88 17.65
CA LYS A 3 2.40 -10.60 17.55
C LYS A 3 2.67 -9.85 16.22
N LYS A 4 3.89 -9.96 15.70
CA LYS A 4 4.29 -9.37 14.41
C LYS A 4 3.50 -10.00 13.25
N HIS A 5 3.49 -11.33 13.19
CA HIS A 5 2.77 -12.08 12.16
C HIS A 5 1.26 -11.80 12.17
N LYS A 6 0.63 -11.67 13.35
CA LYS A 6 -0.79 -11.27 13.46
C LYS A 6 -1.05 -9.85 12.91
N THR A 7 -0.11 -8.94 13.12
CA THR A 7 -0.21 -7.55 12.62
C THR A 7 -0.07 -7.49 11.11
N ASP A 8 0.82 -8.32 10.55
CA ASP A 8 1.06 -8.42 9.11
C ASP A 8 -0.19 -8.97 8.39
N VAL A 9 -0.79 -10.06 8.89
CA VAL A 9 -2.03 -10.62 8.33
C VAL A 9 -3.16 -9.59 8.31
N LEU A 10 -3.41 -8.87 9.41
CA LEU A 10 -4.46 -7.85 9.46
C LEU A 10 -4.20 -6.68 8.50
N THR A 11 -2.92 -6.37 8.26
CA THR A 11 -2.54 -5.32 7.31
C THR A 11 -2.81 -5.78 5.88
N PHE A 12 -2.42 -7.01 5.54
CA PHE A 12 -2.64 -7.57 4.22
C PHE A 12 -4.12 -7.77 3.90
N GLU A 13 -4.92 -8.24 4.86
CA GLU A 13 -6.38 -8.34 4.70
C GLU A 13 -7.00 -6.98 4.38
N LYS A 14 -6.58 -5.90 5.06
CA LYS A 14 -7.08 -4.55 4.78
C LYS A 14 -6.70 -4.07 3.39
N LEU A 15 -5.48 -4.35 2.94
CA LEU A 15 -5.05 -3.99 1.58
C LEU A 15 -5.88 -4.69 0.51
N ASN A 16 -6.25 -5.94 0.76
CA ASN A 16 -7.06 -6.73 -0.16
C ASN A 16 -8.54 -6.27 -0.25
N LEU A 17 -8.99 -5.43 0.68
CA LEU A 17 -10.36 -4.90 0.70
C LEU A 17 -10.48 -3.53 0.01
N ILE A 18 -9.37 -2.95 -0.45
CA ILE A 18 -9.37 -1.64 -1.10
C ILE A 18 -9.94 -1.79 -2.51
N PRO A 19 -11.09 -1.17 -2.83
CA PRO A 19 -11.66 -1.23 -4.17
C PRO A 19 -10.91 -0.24 -5.08
N ALA A 20 -9.99 -0.75 -5.89
CA ALA A 20 -9.23 0.05 -6.84
C ALA A 20 -9.35 -0.54 -8.26
N TYR A 21 -9.10 0.30 -9.26
CA TYR A 21 -9.11 -0.11 -10.67
C TYR A 21 -7.92 -0.97 -11.09
N VAL A 22 -6.89 -1.03 -10.25
CA VAL A 22 -5.65 -1.74 -10.49
C VAL A 22 -5.22 -2.47 -9.22
N ASP A 23 -4.33 -3.45 -9.38
CA ASP A 23 -3.79 -4.19 -8.25
C ASP A 23 -3.13 -3.25 -7.24
N ILE A 24 -3.34 -3.50 -5.95
CA ILE A 24 -2.85 -2.65 -4.87
C ILE A 24 -1.33 -2.49 -4.90
N GLU A 25 -0.61 -3.48 -5.43
CA GLU A 25 0.84 -3.49 -5.55
C GLU A 25 1.32 -2.41 -6.52
N VAL A 26 0.62 -2.24 -7.65
CA VAL A 26 0.89 -1.18 -8.63
C VAL A 26 0.74 0.19 -7.97
N ILE A 27 -0.29 0.35 -7.15
CA ILE A 27 -0.56 1.60 -6.42
C ILE A 27 0.57 1.88 -5.40
N LEU A 28 1.00 0.86 -4.65
CA LEU A 28 2.06 0.99 -3.65
C LEU A 28 3.43 1.30 -4.29
N GLU A 29 3.76 0.69 -5.43
CA GLU A 29 4.98 0.97 -6.19
C GLU A 29 4.97 2.42 -6.69
N ASP A 30 3.88 2.85 -7.30
CA ASP A 30 3.76 4.19 -7.85
C ASP A 30 3.80 5.27 -6.75
N LEU A 31 3.11 5.04 -5.63
CA LEU A 31 3.18 5.91 -4.45
C LEU A 31 4.60 5.98 -3.90
N MET A 32 5.33 4.86 -3.85
CA MET A 32 6.71 4.84 -3.39
C MET A 32 7.63 5.66 -4.30
N TYR A 33 7.49 5.48 -5.61
CA TYR A 33 8.22 6.27 -6.59
C TYR A 33 7.93 7.76 -6.45
N MET A 34 6.66 8.15 -6.34
CA MET A 34 6.30 9.56 -6.12
C MET A 34 6.90 10.11 -4.83
N ASP A 35 6.78 9.38 -3.73
CA ASP A 35 7.21 9.82 -2.41
C ASP A 35 8.72 10.09 -2.31
N GLU A 36 9.55 9.29 -3.01
CA GLU A 36 11.00 9.50 -3.08
C GLU A 36 11.39 10.82 -3.77
N HIS A 37 10.53 11.33 -4.66
CA HIS A 37 10.76 12.58 -5.38
C HIS A 37 10.21 13.81 -4.63
N ILE A 38 9.49 13.62 -3.53
CA ILE A 38 9.01 14.71 -2.69
C ILE A 38 10.16 15.19 -1.79
N LYS A 39 10.48 16.49 -1.86
CA LYS A 39 11.50 17.11 -1.01
C LYS A 39 11.18 16.88 0.47
N THR A 40 12.21 16.54 1.26
CA THR A 40 12.06 16.25 2.70
C THR A 40 11.57 17.44 3.52
N THR A 41 11.69 18.66 3.01
CA THR A 41 11.21 19.89 3.64
C THR A 41 9.70 20.12 3.47
N VAL A 42 9.02 19.31 2.65
CA VAL A 42 7.57 19.41 2.46
C VAL A 42 6.85 18.93 3.72
N PRO A 43 5.92 19.71 4.28
CA PRO A 43 5.12 19.31 5.45
C PRO A 43 4.34 18.01 5.20
N ALA A 44 4.13 17.23 6.26
CA ALA A 44 3.47 15.92 6.15
C ALA A 44 2.07 15.99 5.53
N GLU A 45 1.30 17.04 5.85
CA GLU A 45 -0.03 17.25 5.27
C GLU A 45 0.04 17.54 3.77
N GLU A 46 0.98 18.38 3.35
CA GLU A 46 1.17 18.71 1.94
C GLU A 46 1.68 17.50 1.15
N ARG A 47 2.58 16.72 1.74
CA ARG A 47 3.05 15.44 1.20
C ARG A 47 1.89 14.48 0.96
N LEU A 48 0.98 14.35 1.93
CA LEU A 48 -0.23 13.54 1.80
C LEU A 48 -1.09 14.01 0.62
N ARG A 49 -1.32 15.32 0.47
CA ARG A 49 -2.11 15.91 -0.63
C ARG A 49 -1.46 15.68 -1.99
N ILE A 50 -0.13 15.80 -2.09
CA ILE A 50 0.63 15.52 -3.33
C ILE A 50 0.43 14.06 -3.75
N LEU A 51 0.60 13.12 -2.82
CA LEU A 51 0.44 11.69 -3.10
C LEU A 51 -1.00 11.36 -3.53
N ALA A 52 -2.00 11.86 -2.80
CA ALA A 52 -3.40 11.66 -3.15
C ALA A 52 -3.74 12.25 -4.53
N SER A 53 -3.23 13.44 -4.86
CA SER A 53 -3.39 14.03 -6.19
C SER A 53 -2.73 13.17 -7.28
N GLY A 54 -1.56 12.60 -6.99
CA GLY A 54 -0.85 11.70 -7.91
C GLY A 54 -1.65 10.44 -8.23
N VAL A 55 -2.26 9.83 -7.21
CA VAL A 55 -3.15 8.68 -7.34
C VAL A 55 -4.41 9.03 -8.14
N TYR A 56 -5.04 10.17 -7.84
CA TYR A 56 -6.22 10.64 -8.56
C TYR A 56 -5.96 10.87 -10.05
N ARG A 57 -4.83 11.51 -10.40
CA ARG A 57 -4.44 11.75 -11.80
C ARG A 57 -4.22 10.47 -12.59
N ARG A 58 -3.81 9.40 -11.92
CA ARG A 58 -3.63 8.07 -12.52
C ARG A 58 -4.93 7.27 -12.61
N ARG A 59 -6.03 7.80 -12.05
CA ARG A 59 -7.36 7.18 -12.05
C ARG A 59 -7.37 5.79 -11.40
N PHE A 60 -6.61 5.62 -10.31
CA PHE A 60 -6.65 4.38 -9.53
C PHE A 60 -7.95 4.22 -8.72
N PHE A 61 -8.63 5.34 -8.43
CA PHE A 61 -9.89 5.41 -7.69
C PHE A 61 -10.86 6.41 -8.35
N ASP A 62 -12.13 6.33 -7.98
CA ASP A 62 -13.20 7.17 -8.54
C ASP A 62 -13.25 8.56 -7.93
N CYS A 63 -12.91 8.66 -6.64
CA CYS A 63 -13.05 9.92 -5.91
C CYS A 63 -11.80 10.32 -5.12
N GLY A 64 -11.74 11.60 -4.79
CA GLY A 64 -10.62 12.18 -4.05
C GLY A 64 -10.48 11.65 -2.62
N GLU A 65 -11.58 11.20 -2.00
CA GLU A 65 -11.57 10.65 -0.65
C GLU A 65 -10.83 9.31 -0.58
N GLU A 66 -11.11 8.40 -1.52
CA GLU A 66 -10.39 7.13 -1.66
C GLU A 66 -8.90 7.34 -1.96
N CYS A 67 -8.57 8.33 -2.80
CA CYS A 67 -7.19 8.71 -3.07
C CYS A 67 -6.46 9.19 -1.81
N MET A 68 -7.14 10.00 -0.98
CA MET A 68 -6.60 10.48 0.30
C MET A 68 -6.44 9.34 1.30
N GLU A 69 -7.40 8.42 1.37
CA GLU A 69 -7.32 7.24 2.23
C GLU A 69 -6.16 6.34 1.82
N MET A 70 -6.01 6.05 0.53
CA MET A 70 -4.90 5.23 0.02
C MET A 70 -3.53 5.86 0.31
N ALA A 71 -3.39 7.16 0.12
CA ALA A 71 -2.15 7.87 0.45
C ALA A 71 -1.84 7.83 1.96
N ARG A 72 -2.86 7.92 2.83
CA ARG A 72 -2.69 7.74 4.29
C ARG A 72 -2.27 6.31 4.64
N ILE A 73 -2.90 5.32 4.03
CA ILE A 73 -2.58 3.90 4.23
C ILE A 73 -1.11 3.67 3.86
N PHE A 74 -0.69 4.14 2.69
CA PHE A 74 0.69 4.06 2.23
C PHE A 74 1.68 4.70 3.22
N LEU A 75 1.45 5.94 3.66
CA LEU A 75 2.35 6.60 4.63
C LEU A 75 2.41 5.83 5.96
N ARG A 76 1.29 5.26 6.41
CA ARG A 76 1.24 4.42 7.60
C ARG A 76 2.03 3.12 7.43
N LEU A 77 1.94 2.46 6.26
CA LEU A 77 2.75 1.29 5.93
C LEU A 77 4.24 1.62 5.93
N LYS A 78 4.64 2.75 5.31
CA LYS A 78 6.03 3.20 5.32
C LYS A 78 6.58 3.33 6.73
N ALA A 79 5.82 3.95 7.64
CA ALA A 79 6.21 4.10 9.03
C ALA A 79 6.28 2.75 9.76
N LEU A 80 5.26 1.91 9.61
CA LEU A 80 5.14 0.62 10.32
C LEU A 80 6.24 -0.36 9.91
N TYR A 81 6.56 -0.41 8.61
CA TYR A 81 7.52 -1.37 8.03
C TYR A 81 8.88 -0.76 7.69
N ARG A 82 9.10 0.53 8.01
CA ARG A 82 10.33 1.28 7.71
C ARG A 82 10.72 1.20 6.22
N LEU A 83 9.73 1.40 5.34
CA LEU A 83 9.90 1.36 3.88
C LEU A 83 10.53 2.66 3.37
N ASP A 84 11.80 2.88 3.67
CA ASP A 84 12.52 4.13 3.33
C ASP A 84 13.10 4.16 1.90
N SER A 85 12.91 3.08 1.12
CA SER A 85 13.43 2.92 -0.23
C SER A 85 12.52 2.02 -1.08
N VAL A 86 12.53 2.23 -2.40
CA VAL A 86 11.83 1.39 -3.37
C VAL A 86 12.15 -0.10 -3.16
N GLY A 87 13.42 -0.46 -2.88
CA GLY A 87 13.81 -1.85 -2.64
C GLY A 87 13.11 -2.50 -1.44
N LYS A 88 12.88 -1.74 -0.36
CA LYS A 88 12.10 -2.25 0.79
C LYS A 88 10.62 -2.35 0.46
N MET A 89 10.08 -1.45 -0.37
CA MET A 89 8.71 -1.55 -0.85
C MET A 89 8.50 -2.84 -1.68
N TYR A 90 9.41 -3.15 -2.60
CA TYR A 90 9.35 -4.42 -3.34
C TYR A 90 9.40 -5.64 -2.43
N SER A 91 10.22 -5.61 -1.39
CA SER A 91 10.28 -6.71 -0.41
C SER A 91 8.96 -6.87 0.35
N PHE A 92 8.31 -5.77 0.72
CA PHE A 92 6.97 -5.77 1.32
C PHE A 92 5.92 -6.34 0.37
N ILE A 93 5.91 -5.87 -0.88
CA ILE A 93 5.00 -6.33 -1.94
C ILE A 93 5.16 -7.84 -2.19
N ASN A 94 6.39 -8.35 -2.26
CA ASN A 94 6.61 -9.79 -2.44
C ASN A 94 6.06 -10.60 -1.28
N THR A 95 6.22 -10.11 -0.04
CA THR A 95 5.64 -10.75 1.14
C THR A 95 4.11 -10.76 1.08
N TYR A 96 3.52 -9.64 0.66
CA TYR A 96 2.07 -9.51 0.48
C TYR A 96 1.53 -10.46 -0.60
N LYS A 97 2.21 -10.56 -1.74
CA LYS A 97 1.87 -11.50 -2.84
C LYS A 97 1.89 -12.95 -2.38
N LEU A 98 2.94 -13.36 -1.65
CA LEU A 98 3.02 -14.71 -1.09
C LEU A 98 1.83 -15.01 -0.17
N TYR A 99 1.46 -14.06 0.68
CA TYR A 99 0.29 -14.20 1.54
C TYR A 99 -1.03 -14.36 0.75
N ILE A 100 -1.25 -13.59 -0.33
CA ILE A 100 -2.43 -13.76 -1.18
C ILE A 100 -2.46 -15.16 -1.80
N LEU A 101 -1.33 -15.61 -2.35
CA LEU A 101 -1.21 -16.93 -2.97
C LEU A 101 -1.51 -18.07 -1.98
N GLU A 102 -0.97 -17.97 -0.75
CA GLU A 102 -1.26 -18.92 0.32
C GLU A 102 -2.75 -18.97 0.64
N LYS A 103 -3.42 -17.80 0.72
CA LYS A 103 -4.85 -17.71 1.01
C LYS A 103 -5.71 -18.30 -0.13
N GLN A 104 -5.31 -18.07 -1.38
CA GLN A 104 -5.99 -18.65 -2.55
C GLN A 104 -5.87 -20.18 -2.55
N HIS A 105 -4.68 -20.73 -2.32
CA HIS A 105 -4.47 -22.19 -2.24
C HIS A 105 -5.26 -22.85 -1.11
N VAL A 106 -5.33 -22.22 0.06
CA VAL A 106 -6.15 -22.73 1.18
C VAL A 106 -7.64 -22.69 0.85
N GLY A 107 -8.11 -21.67 0.13
CA GLY A 107 -9.49 -21.59 -0.36
C GLY A 107 -9.83 -22.68 -1.37
N GLU A 108 -8.90 -23.04 -2.25
CA GLU A 108 -9.06 -24.09 -3.27
C GLU A 108 -9.00 -25.51 -2.68
N GLN A 109 -8.27 -25.74 -1.59
CA GLN A 109 -8.20 -27.05 -0.92
C GLN A 109 -9.42 -27.38 -0.03
N HIS A 110 -10.32 -26.41 0.16
CA HIS A 110 -11.52 -26.56 0.99
C HIS A 110 -12.84 -26.40 0.20
N LEU A 111 -12.76 -26.45 -1.14
CA LEU A 111 -13.89 -26.57 -2.08
C LEU A 111 -13.90 -27.97 -2.71
#